data_AF-A0A9K3DKC5-F1
#
_entry.id   AF-A0A9K3DKC5-F1
#
_cell.length_a   1.000
_cell.length_b   1.000
_cell.length_c   1.000
_cell.angle_alpha   90.00
_cell.angle_beta   90.00
_cell.angle_gamma   90.00
#
_symmetry.space_group_name_H-M   'P 1'
#
loop_
_entity.id
_entity.type
_entity.pdbx_description
1 polymer ?
#
loop_
_entity_poly.entity_id
_entity_poly.type
_entity_poly.pdbx_seq_one_letter_code
_entity_poly.pdbx_strand_id
1 'polypeptide(L)'
;MKAPPKPDDVPLIRPEQLVEADGFLFGFPSRFGVMAAQCKAFFDATNSLWETQALAGKPAGIFWSTGFHGGGQELTTLTAITQLAHHGMLFVPLGYTFGSGMFEIDDINLTVLERMRVMELESRLK
;
A
#
# COMPACT_ATOMS: atom_id res chain seq x y z
N MET A 1 13.08 -13.62 12.64
CA MET A 1 12.98 -12.57 11.60
C MET A 1 14.12 -11.59 11.82
N LYS A 2 15.10 -11.51 10.91
CA LYS A 2 16.07 -10.41 10.86
C LYS A 2 15.65 -9.50 9.72
N ALA A 3 14.76 -8.56 10.00
CA ALA A 3 14.52 -7.48 9.04
C ALA A 3 15.80 -6.63 8.99
N PRO A 4 16.22 -6.15 7.80
CA PRO A 4 17.28 -5.16 7.70
C PRO A 4 16.94 -3.94 8.58
N PRO A 5 17.94 -3.24 9.12
CA PRO A 5 17.69 -1.95 9.77
C PRO A 5 17.01 -1.00 8.78
N LYS A 6 16.08 -0.19 9.29
CA LYS A 6 15.37 0.81 8.50
C LYS A 6 16.41 1.69 7.78
N PRO A 7 16.33 1.85 6.46
CA PRO A 7 17.17 2.81 5.74
C PRO A 7 16.87 4.24 6.21
N ASP A 8 17.92 5.04 6.44
CA ASP A 8 17.80 6.42 6.94
C ASP A 8 17.30 7.40 5.87
N ASP A 9 17.31 7.00 4.60
CA ASP A 9 16.97 7.80 3.42
C ASP A 9 15.51 7.70 3.00
N VAL A 10 14.69 6.87 3.66
CA VAL A 10 13.26 6.76 3.35
C VAL A 10 12.49 7.93 3.97
N PRO A 11 11.87 8.82 3.16
CA PRO A 11 11.14 9.96 3.68
C PRO A 11 9.94 9.52 4.53
N LEU A 12 9.79 10.13 5.70
CA LEU A 12 8.62 9.91 6.54
C LEU A 12 7.44 10.72 6.01
N ILE A 13 6.34 10.04 5.71
CA ILE A 13 5.09 10.67 5.28
C ILE A 13 4.11 10.71 6.46
N ARG A 14 3.54 11.89 6.71
CA ARG A 14 2.41 12.06 7.64
C ARG A 14 1.08 11.97 6.89
N PRO A 15 -0.02 11.59 7.57
CA PRO A 15 -1.36 11.52 6.95
C PRO A 15 -1.72 12.76 6.14
N GLU A 16 -1.47 13.96 6.68
CA GLU A 16 -1.87 15.22 6.04
C GLU A 16 -1.21 15.43 4.68
N GLN A 17 -0.04 14.83 4.45
CA GLN A 17 0.71 14.96 3.20
C GLN A 17 0.14 14.08 2.07
N LEU A 18 -0.81 13.19 2.37
CA LEU A 18 -1.51 12.41 1.34
C LEU A 18 -2.26 13.29 0.34
N VAL A 19 -2.72 14.47 0.78
CA VAL A 19 -3.45 15.39 -0.10
C VAL A 19 -2.60 15.93 -1.24
N GLU A 20 -1.28 15.94 -1.09
CA GLU A 20 -0.33 16.44 -2.10
C GLU A 20 -0.10 15.47 -3.25
N ALA A 21 -0.38 14.17 -3.07
CA ALA A 21 -0.11 13.15 -4.08
C ALA A 21 -1.29 12.97 -5.03
N ASP A 22 -1.03 12.78 -6.33
CA ASP A 22 -2.07 12.50 -7.31
C ASP A 22 -2.55 11.04 -7.28
N GLY A 23 -1.76 10.15 -6.70
CA GLY A 23 -2.08 8.73 -6.57
C GLY A 23 -1.12 8.02 -5.62
N PHE A 24 -1.49 6.82 -5.20
CA PHE A 24 -0.80 6.08 -4.14
C PHE A 24 -0.46 4.67 -4.54
N LEU A 25 0.68 4.18 -4.04
CA LEU A 25 0.98 2.77 -3.99
C LEU A 25 1.31 2.39 -2.54
N PHE A 26 0.44 1.61 -1.91
CA PHE A 26 0.60 1.19 -0.50
C PHE A 26 1.26 -0.18 -0.41
N GLY A 27 2.43 -0.22 0.24
CA GLY A 27 3.20 -1.43 0.49
C GLY A 27 3.19 -1.84 1.95
N PHE A 28 2.86 -3.10 2.25
CA PHE A 28 2.95 -3.62 3.62
C PHE A 28 3.08 -5.15 3.72
N PRO A 29 3.74 -5.66 4.78
CA PRO A 29 3.79 -7.10 5.02
C PRO A 29 2.43 -7.62 5.49
N SER A 30 2.04 -8.80 5.01
CA SER A 30 0.88 -9.53 5.52
C SER A 30 1.12 -10.01 6.95
N ARG A 31 0.11 -9.83 7.80
CA ARG A 31 0.02 -10.40 9.13
C ARG A 31 -1.29 -11.15 9.24
N PHE A 32 -1.24 -12.48 9.17
CA PHE A 32 -2.41 -13.36 9.25
C PHE A 32 -3.51 -13.01 8.24
N GLY A 33 -3.12 -12.60 7.01
CA GLY A 33 -4.07 -12.26 5.96
C GLY A 33 -4.69 -10.87 6.08
N VAL A 34 -4.17 -10.00 6.96
CA VAL A 34 -4.50 -8.58 7.03
C VAL A 34 -3.24 -7.71 6.97
N MET A 35 -3.41 -6.40 6.83
CA MET A 35 -2.30 -5.45 6.93
C MET A 35 -1.64 -5.47 8.31
N ALA A 36 -0.35 -5.12 8.37
CA ALA A 36 0.34 -4.96 9.64
C ALA A 36 -0.28 -3.86 10.50
N ALA A 37 -0.16 -3.99 11.82
CA ALA A 37 -0.76 -3.06 12.79
C ALA A 37 -0.31 -1.60 12.57
N GLN A 38 0.94 -1.40 12.16
CA GLN A 38 1.52 -0.09 11.85
C GLN A 38 0.80 0.60 10.69
N CYS A 39 0.46 -0.17 9.64
CA CYS A 39 -0.26 0.34 8.47
C CYS A 39 -1.71 0.64 8.84
N LYS A 40 -2.33 -0.22 9.65
CA LYS A 40 -3.67 0.05 10.18
C LYS A 40 -3.71 1.32 11.01
N ALA A 41 -2.74 1.53 11.90
CA ALA A 41 -2.61 2.74 12.70
C ALA A 41 -2.42 4.00 11.83
N PHE A 42 -1.71 3.91 10.71
CA PHE A 42 -1.61 5.02 9.75
C PHE A 42 -2.96 5.38 9.14
N PHE A 43 -3.73 4.39 8.66
CA PHE A 43 -5.10 4.63 8.16
C PHE A 43 -6.06 5.09 9.27
N ASP A 44 -5.85 4.70 10.52
CA ASP A 44 -6.69 5.20 11.63
C ASP A 44 -6.39 6.68 11.93
N ALA A 45 -5.19 7.15 11.61
CA ALA A 45 -4.81 8.56 11.72
C ALA A 45 -5.33 9.42 10.54
N THR A 46 -5.96 8.85 9.51
CA THR A 46 -6.50 9.60 8.36
C THR A 46 -7.97 10.00 8.52
N ASN A 47 -8.55 9.90 9.72
CA ASN A 47 -9.97 10.21 9.97
C ASN A 47 -10.37 11.62 9.49
N SER A 48 -9.54 12.64 9.75
CA SER A 48 -9.81 14.01 9.29
C SER A 48 -9.86 14.14 7.76
N LEU A 49 -9.04 13.38 7.03
CA LEU A 49 -9.03 13.35 5.57
C LEU A 49 -10.23 12.60 5.00
N TRP A 50 -10.70 11.58 5.72
CA TRP A 50 -11.93 10.87 5.40
C TRP A 50 -13.13 11.79 5.57
N GLU A 51 -13.23 12.52 6.68
CA GLU A 51 -14.32 13.47 6.94
C GLU A 51 -14.45 14.52 5.84
N THR A 52 -13.33 15.05 5.35
CA THR A 52 -13.34 16.06 4.27
C THR A 52 -13.33 15.44 2.87
N GLN A 53 -13.35 14.11 2.75
CA GLN A 53 -13.23 13.39 1.47
C GLN A 53 -12.01 13.81 0.63
N ALA A 54 -10.90 14.19 1.28
CA ALA A 54 -9.73 14.79 0.62
C ALA A 54 -8.97 13.81 -0.29
N LEU A 55 -9.21 12.50 -0.14
CA LEU A 55 -8.58 11.45 -0.93
C LEU A 55 -9.53 10.85 -1.98
N ALA A 56 -10.78 11.32 -2.05
CA ALA A 56 -11.77 10.79 -2.96
C ALA A 56 -11.34 11.00 -4.43
N GLY A 57 -11.56 9.98 -5.26
CA GLY A 57 -11.20 9.99 -6.69
C GLY A 57 -9.71 9.76 -6.98
N LYS A 58 -8.84 9.73 -5.97
CA LYS A 58 -7.41 9.46 -6.19
C LYS A 58 -7.16 7.97 -6.46
N PRO A 59 -6.40 7.59 -7.51
CA PRO A 59 -6.04 6.21 -7.76
C PRO A 59 -5.08 5.66 -6.69
N ALA A 60 -5.33 4.42 -6.27
CA ALA A 60 -4.52 3.73 -5.28
C ALA A 60 -4.31 2.26 -5.66
N GLY A 61 -3.06 1.83 -5.68
CA GLY A 61 -2.65 0.43 -5.78
C GLY A 61 -2.16 -0.11 -4.44
N ILE A 62 -2.14 -1.44 -4.31
CA ILE A 62 -1.64 -2.14 -3.11
C ILE A 62 -0.67 -3.23 -3.54
N PHE A 63 0.46 -3.34 -2.87
CA PHE A 63 1.39 -4.46 -2.97
C PHE A 63 1.77 -4.94 -1.55
N TRP A 64 2.14 -6.20 -1.42
CA TRP A 64 2.37 -6.80 -0.12
C TRP A 64 3.35 -7.97 -0.20
N SER A 65 3.95 -8.28 0.93
CA SER A 65 4.83 -9.45 1.09
C SER A 65 4.17 -10.48 2.01
N THR A 66 4.50 -11.75 1.79
CA THR A 66 4.05 -12.87 2.64
C THR A 66 5.26 -13.72 3.02
N GLY A 67 5.18 -14.40 4.17
CA GLY A 67 6.28 -15.27 4.61
C GLY A 67 6.35 -16.60 3.84
N PHE A 68 5.24 -17.03 3.23
CA PHE A 68 5.12 -18.29 2.49
C PHE A 68 3.92 -18.25 1.53
N HIS A 69 3.96 -19.10 0.51
CA HIS A 69 2.85 -19.27 -0.43
C HIS A 69 1.56 -19.67 0.29
N GLY A 70 0.43 -19.05 -0.09
CA GLY A 70 -0.86 -19.26 0.57
C GLY A 70 -1.01 -18.59 1.95
N GLY A 71 0.03 -17.91 2.46
CA GLY A 71 0.04 -17.24 3.77
C GLY A 71 -0.75 -15.93 3.84
N GLY A 72 -1.90 -15.86 3.15
CA GLY A 72 -2.71 -14.65 3.05
C GLY A 72 -2.34 -13.76 1.86
N GLN A 73 -1.76 -14.33 0.80
CA GLN A 73 -1.41 -13.59 -0.42
C GLN A 73 -2.63 -12.88 -0.99
N GLU A 74 -3.77 -13.53 -1.14
CA GLU A 74 -4.95 -12.85 -1.69
C GLU A 74 -5.72 -12.09 -0.60
N LEU A 75 -5.83 -12.67 0.60
CA LEU A 75 -6.66 -12.14 1.68
C LEU A 75 -6.20 -10.77 2.19
N THR A 76 -4.88 -10.54 2.20
CA THR A 76 -4.29 -9.27 2.67
C THR A 76 -4.80 -8.07 1.90
N THR A 77 -4.88 -8.21 0.58
CA THR A 77 -5.36 -7.14 -0.29
C THR A 77 -6.86 -7.04 -0.26
N LEU A 78 -7.56 -8.18 -0.24
CA LEU A 78 -9.01 -8.21 -0.11
C LEU A 78 -9.49 -7.45 1.12
N THR A 79 -8.81 -7.61 2.25
CA THR A 79 -9.14 -6.89 3.49
C THR A 79 -8.69 -5.44 3.45
N ALA A 80 -7.57 -5.12 2.82
CA ALA A 80 -7.05 -3.75 2.76
C ALA A 80 -7.83 -2.81 1.80
N ILE A 81 -8.44 -3.34 0.74
CA ILE A 81 -9.25 -2.56 -0.22
C ILE A 81 -10.39 -1.81 0.48
N THR A 82 -10.90 -2.33 1.59
CA THR A 82 -11.94 -1.68 2.39
C THR A 82 -11.52 -0.26 2.83
N GLN A 83 -10.26 -0.05 3.19
CA GLN A 83 -9.75 1.27 3.57
C GLN A 83 -9.75 2.24 2.39
N LEU A 84 -9.40 1.75 1.20
CA LEU A 84 -9.45 2.56 -0.02
C LEU A 84 -10.89 2.96 -0.35
N ALA A 85 -11.81 2.00 -0.29
CA ALA A 85 -13.22 2.21 -0.57
C ALA A 85 -13.86 3.24 0.40
N HIS A 86 -13.56 3.14 1.70
CA HIS A 86 -14.06 4.10 2.70
C HIS A 86 -13.57 5.53 2.47
N HIS A 87 -12.34 5.69 1.98
CA HIS A 87 -11.78 6.99 1.60
C HIS A 87 -12.23 7.51 0.22
N GLY A 88 -13.04 6.74 -0.52
CA GLY A 88 -13.47 7.09 -1.87
C GLY A 88 -12.35 7.02 -2.92
N MET A 89 -11.24 6.33 -2.62
CA MET A 89 -10.14 6.15 -3.57
C MET A 89 -10.49 5.14 -4.67
N LEU A 90 -9.91 5.32 -5.85
CA LEU A 90 -10.08 4.40 -6.98
C LEU A 90 -9.06 3.26 -6.86
N PHE A 91 -9.52 2.05 -6.57
CA PHE A 91 -8.63 0.89 -6.51
C PHE A 91 -8.19 0.49 -7.93
N VAL A 92 -6.86 0.49 -8.15
CA VAL A 92 -6.23 0.06 -9.41
C VAL A 92 -5.51 -1.27 -9.18
N PRO A 93 -6.15 -2.42 -9.47
CA PRO A 93 -5.50 -3.73 -9.35
C PRO A 93 -4.51 -3.96 -10.51
N LEU A 94 -3.57 -4.87 -10.30
CA LEU A 94 -2.68 -5.34 -11.37
C LEU A 94 -3.45 -6.03 -12.49
N GLY A 95 -4.47 -6.84 -12.16
CA GLY A 95 -5.23 -7.63 -13.13
C GLY A 95 -4.35 -8.64 -13.88
N TYR A 96 -4.81 -9.12 -15.04
CA TYR A 96 -4.05 -9.97 -15.98
C TYR A 96 -3.65 -9.21 -17.26
N THR A 97 -3.54 -7.88 -17.19
CA THR A 97 -3.43 -7.01 -18.37
C THR A 97 -2.03 -6.95 -18.98
N PHE A 98 -1.02 -7.55 -18.35
CA PHE A 98 0.39 -7.46 -18.75
C PHE A 98 0.93 -8.73 -19.43
N GLY A 99 0.04 -9.65 -19.83
CA GLY A 99 0.40 -10.83 -20.63
C GLY A 99 1.35 -11.79 -19.91
N SER A 100 2.23 -12.45 -20.66
CA SER A 100 3.16 -13.46 -20.12
C SER A 100 4.23 -12.88 -19.19
N GLY A 101 4.55 -11.59 -19.32
CA GLY A 101 5.56 -10.91 -18.48
C GLY A 101 5.18 -10.82 -17.00
N MET A 102 3.91 -11.09 -16.63
CA MET A 102 3.50 -11.18 -15.22
C MET A 102 4.07 -12.38 -14.46
N PHE A 103 4.49 -13.42 -15.18
CA PHE A 103 5.01 -14.65 -14.56
C PHE A 103 6.52 -14.64 -14.41
N GLU A 104 7.19 -13.63 -14.95
CA GLU A 104 8.63 -13.45 -14.81
C GLU A 104 8.93 -12.82 -13.44
N ILE A 105 9.85 -13.44 -12.71
CA ILE A 105 10.27 -13.03 -11.35
C ILE A 105 11.55 -12.17 -11.39
N ASP A 106 12.09 -11.95 -12.58
CA ASP A 106 13.45 -11.47 -12.75
C ASP A 106 13.61 -9.97 -12.42
N ASP A 107 12.55 -9.16 -12.56
CA ASP A 107 12.55 -7.73 -12.22
C ASP A 107 11.15 -7.22 -11.83
N ILE A 108 11.09 -6.27 -10.87
CA ILE A 108 9.86 -5.50 -10.62
C ILE A 108 9.71 -4.51 -11.78
N ASN A 109 8.87 -4.84 -12.76
CA ASN A 109 8.52 -3.93 -13.85
C ASN A 109 7.64 -2.77 -13.31
N LEU A 110 8.29 -1.76 -12.72
CA LEU A 110 7.69 -0.56 -12.15
C LEU A 110 7.23 0.45 -13.23
N THR A 111 7.00 0.05 -14.48
CA THR A 111 6.65 0.96 -15.60
C THR A 111 5.36 1.76 -15.36
N VAL A 112 4.50 1.30 -14.44
CA VAL A 112 3.28 2.04 -14.01
C VAL A 112 3.59 3.09 -12.93
N LEU A 113 4.76 3.05 -12.31
CA LEU A 113 5.08 3.80 -11.07
C LEU A 113 5.97 5.02 -11.28
N GLU A 114 6.46 5.28 -12.49
CA GLU A 114 7.23 6.50 -12.80
C GLU A 114 6.44 7.80 -12.57
N ARG A 115 5.12 7.73 -12.37
CA ARG A 115 4.25 8.87 -12.02
C ARG A 115 3.52 8.74 -10.68
N MET A 116 3.80 7.70 -9.89
CA MET A 116 3.10 7.46 -8.61
C MET A 116 4.05 7.54 -7.43
N ARG A 117 3.64 8.23 -6.36
CA ARG A 117 4.43 8.30 -5.12
C ARG A 117 4.30 6.95 -4.41
N VAL A 118 5.38 6.17 -4.41
CA VAL A 118 5.44 4.89 -3.67
C VAL A 118 5.47 5.21 -2.18
N MET A 119 4.50 4.67 -1.42
CA MET A 119 4.40 4.84 0.02
C MET A 119 4.68 3.53 0.73
N GLU A 120 5.84 3.45 1.36
CA GLU A 120 6.16 2.38 2.30
C GLU A 120 5.72 2.83 3.71
N LEU A 121 4.64 2.21 4.20
CA LEU A 121 4.01 2.58 5.46
C LEU A 121 4.57 1.75 6.62
N GLU A 122 5.65 2.22 7.24
CA GLU A 122 6.15 1.68 8.51
C GLU A 122 6.22 2.77 9.59
N SER A 123 5.26 2.76 10.52
CA SER A 123 5.21 3.69 11.65
C SER A 123 5.87 3.07 12.91
N ARG A 124 6.59 3.93 13.64
CA ARG A 124 7.35 3.61 14.85
C ARG A 124 6.40 3.24 15.99
N LEU A 125 6.27 1.96 16.31
CA LEU A 125 5.93 1.55 17.66
C LEU A 125 7.24 1.41 18.45
N LYS A 126 7.52 2.41 19.30
CA LYS A 126 8.41 2.24 20.44
C LYS A 126 7.64 1.56 21.56
#